data_AF-A0A5S4FWX3-F1
#
_entry.id   AF-A0A5S4FWX3-F1
#
_cell.length_a   1.000
_cell.length_b   1.000
_cell.length_c   1.000
_cell.angle_alpha   90.00
_cell.angle_beta   90.00
_cell.angle_gamma   90.00
#
_symmetry.space_group_name_H-M   'P 1'
#
loop_
_entity.id
_entity.type
_entity.pdbx_description
1 polymer ?
#
loop_
_entity_poly.entity_id
_entity_poly.type
_entity_poly.pdbx_seq_one_letter_code
_entity_poly.pdbx_strand_id
1 'polypeptide(L)' 'MSRKIAGFLIILGAFMIFEWVNLGFNLADGHPTAFYVVHGILIAVNIVLALVLGVIGWRGLRAASVRGRKGDAG' A
#
# COMPACT_ATOMS: atom_id res chain seq x y z
N MET A 1 13.93 7.23 7.92
CA MET A 1 12.49 6.97 8.14
C MET A 1 12.30 6.45 9.57
N SER A 2 11.33 6.99 10.32
CA SER A 2 11.03 6.51 11.68
C SER A 2 10.18 5.24 11.63
N ARG A 3 10.20 4.43 12.70
CA ARG A 3 9.34 3.23 12.82
C ARG A 3 7.85 3.54 12.67
N LYS A 4 7.41 4.72 13.16
CA LYS A 4 6.02 5.19 13.05
C LYS A 4 5.62 5.43 11.60
N ILE A 5 6.45 6.13 10.83
CA ILE A 5 6.19 6.39 9.40
C ILE A 5 6.22 5.07 8.62
N ALA A 6 7.18 4.20 8.90
CA ALA A 6 7.28 2.90 8.23
C ALA A 6 6.04 2.02 8.48
N GLY A 7 5.55 1.97 9.73
CA GLY A 7 4.29 1.30 10.07
C GLY A 7 3.09 1.94 9.39
N PHE A 8 3.00 3.27 9.37
CA PHE A 8 1.94 3.99 8.66
C PHE A 8 1.90 3.63 7.16
N LEU A 9 3.04 3.60 6.48
CA LEU A 9 3.08 3.24 5.05
C LEU A 9 2.59 1.83 4.77
N ILE A 10 2.87 0.87 5.67
CA ILE A 10 2.39 -0.50 5.54
C ILE A 10 0.87 -0.56 5.74
N ILE A 11 0.35 0.08 6.79
CA ILE A 11 -1.09 0.13 7.07
C ILE A 11 -1.83 0.83 5.93
N LEU A 12 -1.32 1.96 5.46
CA LEU A 12 -1.88 2.69 4.33
C LEU A 12 -1.89 1.82 3.08
N GLY A 13 -0.78 1.14 2.75
CA GLY A 13 -0.74 0.22 1.62
C GLY A 13 -1.76 -0.92 1.74
N ALA A 14 -1.91 -1.52 2.91
CA ALA A 14 -2.91 -2.55 3.15
C ALA A 14 -4.35 -2.01 2.99
N PHE A 15 -4.63 -0.83 3.53
CA PHE A 15 -5.93 -0.16 3.38
C PHE A 15 -6.24 0.19 1.93
N MET A 16 -5.25 0.70 1.18
CA MET A 16 -5.41 0.93 -0.26
C MET A 16 -5.78 -0.36 -0.99
N ILE A 17 -5.07 -1.47 -0.74
CA ILE A 17 -5.41 -2.75 -1.36
C ILE A 17 -6.86 -3.14 -1.05
N PHE A 18 -7.27 -3.03 0.21
CA PHE A 18 -8.64 -3.34 0.63
C PHE A 18 -9.69 -2.50 -0.12
N GLU A 19 -9.56 -1.18 -0.12
CA GLU A 19 -10.52 -0.26 -0.76
C GLU A 19 -10.62 -0.49 -2.26
N TRP A 20 -9.48 -0.62 -2.96
CA TRP A 20 -9.47 -0.74 -4.41
C TRP A 20 -9.93 -2.12 -4.89
N VAL A 21 -9.65 -3.18 -4.13
CA VAL A 21 -10.22 -4.51 -4.39
C VAL A 21 -11.73 -4.51 -4.13
N ASN A 22 -12.17 -3.90 -3.03
CA ASN A 22 -13.59 -3.77 -2.71
C ASN A 22 -14.34 -2.99 -3.79
N LEU A 23 -13.78 -1.87 -4.26
CA LEU A 23 -14.31 -1.12 -5.39
C LEU A 23 -14.45 -2.04 -6.62
N GLY A 24 -13.42 -2.80 -6.96
CA GLY A 24 -13.44 -3.76 -8.07
C GLY A 24 -14.63 -4.72 -8.04
N PHE A 25 -15.00 -5.23 -6.87
CA PHE A 25 -16.18 -6.09 -6.69
C PHE A 25 -17.51 -5.32 -6.65
N ASN A 26 -17.49 -4.04 -6.30
CA ASN A 26 -18.69 -3.19 -6.20
C ASN A 26 -18.92 -2.31 -7.43
N LEU A 27 -18.22 -2.55 -8.54
CA LEU A 27 -18.58 -1.92 -9.81
C LEU A 27 -19.94 -2.48 -10.25
N ALA A 28 -20.96 -1.63 -10.26
CA ALA A 28 -22.29 -2.00 -10.73
C ALA A 28 -22.31 -2.16 -12.26
N ASP A 29 -23.21 -3.01 -12.73
CA ASP A 29 -23.50 -3.15 -14.16
C ASP A 29 -24.32 -1.95 -14.67
N GLY A 30 -24.31 -1.75 -16.00
CA GLY A 30 -25.13 -0.73 -16.67
C GLY A 30 -24.42 0.59 -16.98
N HIS A 31 -23.10 0.67 -16.85
CA HIS A 31 -22.32 1.85 -17.21
C HIS A 31 -21.71 1.75 -18.63
N PRO A 32 -21.28 2.85 -19.25
CA PRO A 32 -20.53 2.81 -20.52
C PRO A 32 -19.18 2.11 -20.35
N THR A 33 -18.64 1.48 -21.39
CA THR A 33 -17.32 0.80 -21.36
C THR A 33 -16.21 1.69 -20.79
N ALA A 34 -16.19 2.97 -21.15
CA ALA A 34 -15.20 3.93 -20.65
C ALA A 34 -15.19 4.04 -19.12
N PHE A 35 -16.33 3.89 -18.45
CA PHE A 35 -16.42 3.86 -16.99
C PHE A 35 -15.59 2.72 -16.41
N TYR A 36 -15.77 1.50 -16.91
CA TYR A 36 -15.03 0.32 -16.45
C TYR A 36 -13.54 0.41 -16.77
N VAL A 37 -13.17 0.97 -17.93
CA VAL A 37 -11.76 1.15 -18.31
C VAL A 37 -11.06 2.09 -17.34
N VAL A 38 -11.65 3.25 -17.05
CA VAL A 38 -11.06 4.24 -16.13
C VAL A 38 -10.91 3.67 -14.73
N HIS A 39 -11.96 3.04 -14.20
CA HIS A 39 -11.91 2.45 -12.86
C HIS A 39 -10.94 1.27 -12.78
N GLY A 40 -10.88 0.42 -13.82
CA GLY A 40 -9.91 -0.66 -13.91
C GLY A 40 -8.47 -0.16 -13.86
N ILE A 41 -8.15 0.92 -14.59
CA ILE A 41 -6.84 1.57 -14.54
C ILE A 41 -6.57 2.16 -13.15
N LEU A 42 -7.54 2.87 -12.56
CA LEU A 42 -7.41 3.44 -11.21
C LEU A 42 -7.11 2.36 -10.17
N ILE A 43 -7.84 1.24 -10.19
CA ILE A 43 -7.59 0.09 -9.33
C ILE A 43 -6.18 -0.42 -9.56
N ALA A 44 -5.80 -0.76 -10.79
CA ALA A 44 -4.50 -1.35 -11.10
C ALA A 44 -3.33 -0.47 -10.64
N VAL A 45 -3.36 0.83 -10.97
CA VAL A 45 -2.31 1.79 -10.58
C VAL A 45 -2.23 1.91 -9.05
N ASN A 46 -3.37 2.00 -8.36
CA ASN A 46 -3.34 2.14 -6.90
C ASN A 46 -2.86 0.87 -6.19
N ILE A 47 -3.16 -0.32 -6.70
CA ILE A 47 -2.59 -1.56 -6.18
C ILE A 47 -1.06 -1.56 -6.34
N VAL A 48 -0.54 -1.14 -7.50
CA VAL A 48 0.91 -1.01 -7.70
C VAL A 48 1.52 -0.01 -6.71
N LEU A 49 0.90 1.16 -6.54
CA LEU A 49 1.35 2.15 -5.56
C LEU A 49 1.33 1.60 -4.13
N ALA A 50 0.27 0.91 -3.74
CA ALA A 50 0.14 0.29 -2.42
C ALA A 50 1.26 -0.73 -2.16
N LEU A 51 1.61 -1.54 -3.15
CA LEU A 51 2.73 -2.49 -3.07
C LEU A 51 4.07 -1.76 -2.91
N VAL A 52 4.31 -0.69 -3.69
CA VAL A 52 5.52 0.13 -3.58
C VAL A 52 5.63 0.74 -2.18
N LEU A 53 4.55 1.33 -1.65
CA LEU A 53 4.52 1.89 -0.29
C LEU A 53 4.77 0.81 0.77
N GLY A 54 4.16 -0.37 0.62
CA GLY A 54 4.39 -1.52 1.49
C GLY A 54 5.85 -1.97 1.50
N VAL A 55 6.48 -2.06 0.33
CA VAL A 55 7.91 -2.39 0.20
C VAL A 55 8.79 -1.33 0.86
N ILE A 56 8.51 -0.04 0.66
CA ILE A 56 9.26 1.06 1.27
C ILE A 56 9.12 1.01 2.80
N GLY A 57 7.89 0.86 3.31
CA GLY A 57 7.62 0.73 4.74
C GLY A 57 8.32 -0.48 5.35
N TRP A 58 8.26 -1.64 4.69
CA TRP A 58 8.93 -2.87 5.14
C TRP A 58 10.45 -2.69 5.24
N ARG A 59 11.08 -2.09 4.23
CA ARG A 59 12.51 -1.77 4.23
C ARG A 59 12.85 -0.79 5.36
N GLY A 60 12.00 0.21 5.60
CA GLY A 60 12.13 1.15 6.72
C GLY A 60 12.11 0.47 8.09
N LEU A 61 11.21 -0.49 8.30
CA LEU A 61 11.15 -1.27 9.55
C LEU A 61 12.38 -2.15 9.74
N ARG A 62 12.84 -2.84 8.69
CA ARG A 62 14.06 -3.68 8.77
C ARG A 62 15.29 -2.86 9.11
N ALA A 63 15.48 -1.70 8.48
CA ALA A 63 16.60 -0.81 8.78
C ALA A 63 16.57 -0.29 10.22
N ALA A 64 15.39 0.07 10.73
CA ALA A 64 15.24 0.53 12.11
C ALA A 64 15.52 -0.58 13.14
N SER A 65 15.13 -1.83 12.86
CA SER A 65 15.41 -2.98 13.73
C SER A 65 16.88 -3.39 13.77
N VAL A 66 17.66 -3.12 12.71
CA VAL A 66 19.12 -3.32 12.73
C VAL A 66 19.81 -2.26 13.58
N ARG A 67 19.36 -1.00 13.51
CA ARG A 67 19.95 0.10 14.29
C ARG A 67 19.70 -0.03 15.80
N GLY A 68 18.53 -0.53 16.19
CA GLY A 68 18.21 -0.82 17.60
C GLY A 68 19.18 -1.84 18.21
N ARG A 69 19.36 -3.00 17.56
CA ARG A 69 20.30 -4.04 18.03
C ARG A 69 21.75 -3.60 18.19
N LYS A 70 22.22 -2.63 17.39
CA LYS A 70 23.59 -2.11 17.50
C LYS A 70 23.76 -1.15 18.68
N GLY A 71 22.68 -0.52 19.15
CA GLY A 71 22.71 0.37 20.32
C GLY A 71 22.72 -0.38 21.66
N ASP A 72 22.17 -1.59 21.69
CA ASP A 72 22.09 -2.41 22.91
C ASP A 72 23.38 -3.22 23.20
N ALA A 73 24.37 -3.16 22.30
CA ALA A 73 25.59 -3.97 22.33
C ALA A 73 26.88 -3.15 22.52
N GLY A 74 26.79 -1.88 22.90
CA GLY A 74 27.92 -0.99 23.21
C GLY A 74 27.76 -0.34 24.57
#